data_AF-A0A6A4GSF8-F1
#
_entry.id   AF-A0A6A4GSF8-F1
#
_cell.length_a   1.000
_cell.length_b   1.000
_cell.length_c   1.000
_cell.angle_alpha   90.00
_cell.angle_beta   90.00
_cell.angle_gamma   90.00
#
_symmetry.space_group_name_H-M   'P 1'
#
loop_
_entity.id
_entity.type
_entity.pdbx_description
1 polymer ?
#
loop_
_entity_poly.entity_id
_entity_poly.type
_entity_poly.pdbx_seq_one_letter_code
_entity_poly.pdbx_strand_id
1 'polypeptide(L)'
;MFNPSIPPLVDPIRCSELDSLTKIPEIELWGYGRLTGIKRRSRTDKRPIQPCLQHQLHEPWNRQPTVLITNPAPQWSSLHNSRSMRMPQIYPRQATEILILKEYERVYDDMECKNRGFIVLGQPGIGKSLWLLFAVSKRLLARQPTFLQLFPGFVVIFCEQGAFQFGKDVIKALSADPTNLGPKDFYFIDSNETLITPPLSVVATEARIIQITLPRLEQLDWDRKTTFTTITYLMKPFTLDELYLLCPCARYQPPPVPSLEDLSKFYVTYGPSARLAYAHASNQDQYEMELVKLIRAHDRKELDQLVEGFPSQF
;
A
#
# COMPACT_ATOMS: atom_id res chain seq x y z
N MET A 1 -11.38 52.53 6.37
CA MET A 1 -10.38 51.45 6.49
C MET A 1 -10.96 50.41 7.42
N PHE A 2 -11.46 49.30 6.88
CA PHE A 2 -12.03 48.18 7.65
C PHE A 2 -10.90 47.21 8.01
N ASN A 3 -10.77 46.90 9.29
CA ASN A 3 -9.83 45.91 9.81
C ASN A 3 -10.67 44.66 10.19
N PRO A 4 -10.56 43.53 9.47
CA PRO A 4 -11.32 42.34 9.82
C PRO A 4 -10.59 41.55 10.91
N SER A 5 -11.24 41.41 12.04
CA SER A 5 -10.82 40.60 13.19
C SER A 5 -10.74 39.12 12.78
N ILE A 6 -9.58 38.49 13.02
CA ILE A 6 -9.37 37.05 12.87
C ILE A 6 -10.05 36.33 14.05
N PRO A 7 -10.91 35.32 13.83
CA PRO A 7 -11.49 34.54 14.92
C PRO A 7 -10.45 33.59 15.54
N PRO A 8 -10.56 33.25 16.84
CA PRO A 8 -9.58 32.43 17.53
C PRO A 8 -9.58 30.97 17.05
N LEU A 9 -8.40 30.37 17.13
CA LEU A 9 -8.13 28.96 16.88
C LEU A 9 -9.00 28.09 17.81
N VAL A 10 -9.74 27.14 17.24
CA VAL A 10 -10.51 26.15 18.00
C VAL A 10 -9.55 25.09 18.53
N ASP A 11 -9.60 24.82 19.83
CA ASP A 11 -8.76 23.83 20.51
C ASP A 11 -9.01 22.40 19.98
N PRO A 12 -7.97 21.55 19.93
CA PRO A 12 -8.14 20.14 19.58
C PRO A 12 -8.96 19.38 20.63
N ILE A 13 -9.94 18.61 20.13
CA ILE A 13 -10.79 17.69 20.90
C ILE A 13 -9.89 16.73 21.71
N ARG A 14 -10.09 16.68 23.03
CA ARG A 14 -9.38 15.76 23.93
C ARG A 14 -9.91 14.33 23.76
N CYS A 15 -9.02 13.35 23.69
CA CYS A 15 -9.30 11.91 23.54
C CYS A 15 -10.06 11.23 24.71
N SER A 16 -10.73 11.96 25.60
CA SER A 16 -11.40 11.37 26.78
C SER A 16 -12.85 10.93 26.54
N GLU A 17 -13.39 11.04 25.31
CA GLU A 17 -14.78 10.67 25.00
C GLU A 17 -14.94 9.28 24.36
N LEU A 18 -13.84 8.58 24.04
CA LEU A 18 -13.87 7.26 23.38
C LEU A 18 -14.19 6.08 24.32
N ASP A 19 -14.18 6.28 25.64
CA ASP A 19 -14.38 5.20 26.62
C ASP A 19 -15.87 4.86 26.89
N SER A 20 -16.82 5.58 26.28
CA SER A 20 -18.26 5.41 26.58
C SER A 20 -19.06 4.56 25.57
N LEU A 21 -18.43 4.04 24.51
CA LEU A 21 -19.14 3.36 23.40
C LEU A 21 -18.89 1.84 23.26
N THR A 22 -18.25 1.17 24.22
CA THR A 22 -17.98 -0.28 24.13
C THR A 22 -18.99 -1.14 24.87
N LYS A 23 -20.22 -1.22 24.33
CA LYS A 23 -21.10 -2.40 24.52
C LYS A 23 -21.84 -2.70 23.21
N ILE A 24 -21.17 -3.46 22.34
CA ILE A 24 -21.80 -4.12 21.19
C ILE A 24 -21.77 -5.63 21.49
N PRO A 25 -22.90 -6.37 21.35
CA PRO A 25 -22.94 -7.79 21.66
C PRO A 25 -22.14 -8.61 20.63
N GLU A 26 -21.47 -9.66 21.11
CA GLU A 26 -20.81 -10.68 20.28
C GLU A 26 -21.80 -11.26 19.27
N ILE A 27 -21.51 -11.07 17.98
CA ILE A 27 -22.15 -11.80 16.88
C ILE A 27 -21.20 -12.93 16.50
N GLU A 28 -21.64 -14.16 16.70
CA GLU A 28 -20.96 -15.37 16.25
C GLU A 28 -20.79 -15.35 14.71
N LEU A 29 -19.56 -15.16 14.25
CA LEU A 29 -19.18 -15.34 12.85
C LEU A 29 -18.83 -16.81 12.59
N TRP A 30 -19.44 -17.32 11.53
CA TRP A 30 -19.49 -18.72 11.13
C TRP A 30 -18.10 -19.32 10.86
N GLY A 31 -17.92 -20.58 11.27
CA GLY A 31 -16.67 -21.34 11.16
C GLY A 31 -16.34 -21.77 9.73
N TYR A 32 -15.06 -21.59 9.35
CA TYR A 32 -14.50 -22.12 8.11
C TYR A 32 -13.86 -23.50 8.32
N GLY A 33 -14.26 -24.43 7.46
CA GLY A 33 -13.85 -25.83 7.47
C GLY A 33 -12.43 -26.09 6.95
N ARG A 34 -11.87 -27.19 7.46
CA ARG A 34 -10.57 -27.80 7.13
C ARG A 34 -10.60 -28.43 5.74
N LEU A 35 -9.58 -28.23 4.89
CA LEU A 35 -9.16 -29.24 3.89
C LEU A 35 -7.66 -29.20 3.57
N THR A 36 -7.20 -30.39 3.19
CA THR A 36 -5.83 -30.92 3.12
C THR A 36 -5.07 -30.61 1.82
N GLY A 37 -3.74 -30.55 1.93
CA GLY A 37 -2.84 -30.08 0.88
C GLY A 37 -2.59 -30.99 -0.32
N ILE A 38 -2.04 -30.38 -1.38
CA ILE A 38 -1.54 -31.03 -2.58
C ILE A 38 -0.01 -30.88 -2.61
N LYS A 39 0.70 -32.00 -2.54
CA LYS A 39 2.15 -32.11 -2.76
C LYS A 39 2.45 -32.07 -4.26
N ARG A 40 3.28 -31.13 -4.72
CA ARG A 40 4.03 -31.26 -5.98
C ARG A 40 5.48 -31.59 -5.68
N ARG A 41 5.98 -32.68 -6.30
CA ARG A 41 7.39 -33.08 -6.33
C ARG A 41 8.12 -32.20 -7.34
N SER A 42 9.21 -31.56 -6.93
CA SER A 42 10.29 -31.17 -7.84
C SER A 42 11.63 -31.67 -7.29
N ARG A 43 12.51 -32.05 -8.24
CA ARG A 43 13.81 -32.69 -8.03
C ARG A 43 14.75 -31.80 -7.21
N THR A 44 15.45 -32.45 -6.30
CA THR A 44 16.44 -31.88 -5.37
C THR A 44 17.72 -31.45 -6.08
N ASP A 45 18.10 -30.19 -5.88
CA ASP A 45 19.50 -29.80 -5.78
C ASP A 45 19.66 -29.13 -4.40
N LYS A 46 20.41 -29.77 -3.50
CA LYS A 46 20.45 -29.43 -2.07
C LYS A 46 21.57 -28.42 -1.81
N ARG A 47 21.24 -27.13 -1.77
CA ARG A 47 22.00 -26.16 -0.96
C ARG A 47 21.23 -25.91 0.34
N PRO A 48 21.91 -25.80 1.50
CA PRO A 48 21.23 -25.49 2.75
C PRO A 48 20.72 -24.04 2.71
N ILE A 49 19.41 -23.88 2.50
CA ILE A 49 18.71 -22.62 2.71
C ILE A 49 18.43 -22.52 4.21
N GLN A 50 19.00 -21.50 4.84
CA GLN A 50 18.72 -21.13 6.22
C GLN A 50 17.22 -20.81 6.35
N PRO A 51 16.46 -21.42 7.29
CA PRO A 51 15.03 -21.22 7.37
C PRO A 51 14.72 -19.77 7.80
N CYS A 52 14.28 -18.93 6.87
CA CYS A 52 13.36 -17.84 7.21
C CYS A 52 12.04 -18.49 7.63
N LEU A 53 11.53 -18.08 8.80
CA LEU A 53 10.34 -18.59 9.46
C LEU A 53 9.22 -18.99 8.49
N GLN A 54 9.01 -20.30 8.30
CA GLN A 54 7.78 -20.82 7.72
C GLN A 54 6.66 -20.68 8.77
N HIS A 55 5.70 -19.80 8.47
CA HIS A 55 4.33 -19.69 9.00
C HIS A 55 4.03 -20.36 10.35
N GLN A 56 3.99 -19.54 11.41
CA GLN A 56 3.07 -19.75 12.53
C GLN A 56 1.68 -19.27 12.09
N LEU A 57 0.73 -20.21 12.01
CA LEU A 57 -0.70 -19.94 11.83
C LEU A 57 -1.38 -19.90 13.21
N HIS A 58 -2.13 -18.82 13.45
CA HIS A 58 -3.12 -18.58 14.51
C HIS A 58 -2.65 -18.49 15.97
N GLU A 59 -2.18 -17.31 16.36
CA GLU A 59 -2.31 -16.75 17.71
C GLU A 59 -3.43 -15.67 17.69
N PRO A 60 -4.21 -15.47 18.78
CA PRO A 60 -5.20 -14.39 18.86
C PRO A 60 -4.52 -13.01 18.85
N TRP A 61 -4.78 -12.22 17.80
CA TRP A 61 -3.98 -11.04 17.47
C TRP A 61 -4.42 -9.77 18.21
N ASN A 62 -3.60 -9.33 19.16
CA ASN A 62 -3.76 -8.02 19.81
C ASN A 62 -3.15 -6.90 18.92
N ARG A 63 -3.99 -6.25 18.09
CA ARG A 63 -3.60 -5.13 17.22
C ARG A 63 -3.63 -3.83 18.03
N GLN A 64 -2.47 -3.19 18.21
CA GLN A 64 -2.40 -1.84 18.76
C GLN A 64 -1.61 -0.95 17.79
N PRO A 65 -2.05 0.28 17.50
CA PRO A 65 -1.25 1.26 16.78
C PRO A 65 0.06 1.51 17.52
N THR A 66 1.20 1.52 16.83
CA THR A 66 2.49 1.48 17.55
C THR A 66 3.21 2.83 17.54
N VAL A 67 3.17 3.65 16.48
CA VAL A 67 3.90 4.94 16.44
C VAL A 67 3.30 5.91 15.39
N LEU A 68 3.28 7.22 15.70
CA LEU A 68 3.17 8.30 14.71
C LEU A 68 4.58 8.77 14.32
N ILE A 69 4.97 8.66 13.05
CA ILE A 69 6.23 9.25 12.57
C ILE A 69 5.95 10.66 12.07
N THR A 70 6.63 11.65 12.64
CA THR A 70 6.75 13.00 12.08
C THR A 70 7.92 13.02 11.10
N ASN A 71 7.67 13.36 9.84
CA ASN A 71 8.75 13.50 8.85
C ASN A 71 9.26 14.96 8.86
N PRO A 72 10.50 15.25 9.30
CA PRO A 72 11.06 16.59 9.17
C PRO A 72 11.31 16.90 7.68
N ALA A 73 10.97 18.12 7.25
CA ALA A 73 11.19 18.56 5.87
C ALA A 73 12.69 18.44 5.50
N PRO A 74 13.07 17.72 4.43
CA PRO A 74 14.46 17.65 4.02
C PRO A 74 14.89 18.99 3.40
N GLN A 75 16.04 19.52 3.82
CA GLN A 75 16.69 20.64 3.13
C GLN A 75 17.40 20.11 1.89
N TRP A 76 16.85 20.39 0.71
CA TRP A 76 17.42 20.00 -0.58
C TRP A 76 18.26 21.15 -1.15
N SER A 77 19.56 20.94 -1.33
CA SER A 77 20.44 21.87 -2.07
C SER A 77 20.50 21.45 -3.54
N SER A 78 20.19 22.38 -4.45
CA SER A 78 20.20 22.09 -5.89
C SER A 78 21.62 22.09 -6.46
N LEU A 79 22.04 20.99 -7.08
CA LEU A 79 23.24 20.97 -7.93
C LEU A 79 22.89 21.45 -9.34
N HIS A 80 23.51 22.57 -9.73
CA HIS A 80 23.44 23.14 -11.07
C HIS A 80 24.38 22.39 -12.03
N ASN A 81 23.84 21.46 -12.83
CA ASN A 81 24.18 21.26 -14.26
C ASN A 81 23.68 19.91 -14.77
N SER A 82 22.49 19.96 -15.36
CA SER A 82 21.87 19.09 -16.36
C SER A 82 20.47 19.70 -16.56
N ARG A 83 19.70 19.33 -17.60
CA ARG A 83 18.28 19.76 -17.73
C ARG A 83 17.42 19.15 -16.61
N SER A 84 17.66 19.60 -15.39
CA SER A 84 16.96 19.25 -14.17
C SER A 84 15.63 19.97 -14.25
N MET A 85 14.56 19.21 -14.48
CA MET A 85 13.22 19.68 -14.17
C MET A 85 13.28 20.11 -12.70
N ARG A 86 13.16 21.42 -12.45
CA ARG A 86 13.03 21.92 -11.08
C ARG A 86 11.82 21.20 -10.50
N MET A 87 12.06 20.35 -9.50
CA MET A 87 10.95 19.87 -8.70
C MET A 87 10.16 21.11 -8.26
N PRO A 88 8.82 21.12 -8.40
CA PRO A 88 8.03 22.23 -7.89
C PRO A 88 8.44 22.46 -6.43
N GLN A 89 8.60 23.73 -6.04
CA GLN A 89 8.90 24.08 -4.65
C GLN A 89 7.93 23.33 -3.75
N ILE A 90 8.43 22.32 -3.05
CA ILE A 90 7.68 21.64 -2.01
C ILE A 90 7.64 22.68 -0.89
N TYR A 91 6.57 23.47 -0.85
CA TYR A 91 6.28 24.33 0.29
C TYR A 91 6.42 23.50 1.57
N PRO A 92 6.87 24.09 2.69
CA PRO A 92 6.91 23.40 3.97
C PRO A 92 5.47 22.96 4.31
N ARG A 93 5.12 21.75 3.89
CA ARG A 93 3.90 21.09 4.29
C ARG A 93 4.04 20.85 5.78
N GLN A 94 2.98 21.16 6.51
CA GLN A 94 2.83 20.75 7.91
C GLN A 94 3.24 19.28 8.02
N ALA A 95 3.95 18.94 9.10
CA ALA A 95 4.39 17.57 9.36
C ALA A 95 3.21 16.62 9.12
N THR A 96 3.32 15.80 8.09
CA THR A 96 2.30 14.79 7.80
C THR A 96 2.61 13.59 8.66
N GLU A 97 1.75 13.36 9.66
CA GLU A 97 1.77 12.14 10.43
C GLU A 97 1.23 10.99 9.59
N ILE A 98 1.89 9.84 9.66
CA ILE A 98 1.47 8.60 9.00
C ILE A 98 1.12 7.59 10.08
N LEU A 99 -0.08 7.01 10.00
CA LEU A 99 -0.46 5.88 10.84
C LEU A 99 0.33 4.64 10.43
N ILE A 100 1.11 4.08 11.37
CA ILE A 100 1.88 2.86 11.15
C ILE A 100 1.18 1.70 11.84
N LEU A 101 0.68 0.78 11.04
CA LEU A 101 0.10 -0.47 11.53
C LEU A 101 1.19 -1.49 11.84
N LYS A 102 0.98 -2.32 12.86
CA LYS A 102 1.85 -3.48 13.16
C LYS A 102 2.01 -4.39 11.94
N GLU A 103 0.97 -4.49 11.10
CA GLU A 103 1.05 -5.23 9.85
C GLU A 103 2.10 -4.66 8.91
N TYR A 104 2.28 -3.34 8.86
CA TYR A 104 3.25 -2.72 7.95
C TYR A 104 4.68 -3.12 8.30
N GLU A 105 4.98 -3.19 9.60
CA GLU A 105 6.27 -3.64 10.10
C GLU A 105 6.53 -5.10 9.73
N ARG A 106 5.55 -5.99 9.94
CA ARG A 106 5.67 -7.40 9.56
C ARG A 106 5.95 -7.57 8.06
N VAL A 107 5.17 -6.89 7.22
CA VAL A 107 5.37 -6.96 5.75
C VAL A 107 6.73 -6.39 5.36
N TYR A 108 7.19 -5.34 6.04
CA TYR A 108 8.52 -4.77 5.81
C TYR A 108 9.63 -5.76 6.19
N ASP A 109 9.52 -6.42 7.34
CA ASP A 109 10.50 -7.41 7.80
C ASP A 109 10.54 -8.63 6.86
N ASP A 110 9.37 -9.11 6.42
CA ASP A 110 9.24 -10.19 5.42
C ASP A 110 9.84 -9.78 4.06
N MET A 111 9.70 -8.51 3.67
CA MET A 111 10.30 -7.94 2.46
C MET A 111 11.83 -7.84 2.56
N GLU A 112 12.37 -7.52 3.73
CA GLU A 112 13.82 -7.46 3.98
C GLU A 112 14.48 -8.86 4.01
N CYS A 113 13.70 -9.94 4.06
CA CYS A 113 14.19 -11.29 3.87
C CYS A 113 14.85 -11.46 2.49
N LYS A 114 15.68 -12.50 2.33
CA LYS A 114 16.59 -12.69 1.16
C LYS A 114 15.89 -13.01 -0.18
N ASN A 115 14.58 -12.81 -0.30
CA ASN A 115 13.88 -13.04 -1.56
C ASN A 115 14.07 -11.86 -2.50
N ARG A 116 14.25 -12.16 -3.78
CA ARG A 116 14.47 -11.15 -4.81
C ARG A 116 13.16 -10.51 -5.27
N GLY A 117 12.05 -11.25 -5.25
CA GLY A 117 10.71 -10.73 -5.55
C GLY A 117 9.82 -10.68 -4.32
N PHE A 118 9.08 -9.58 -4.17
CA PHE A 118 8.04 -9.41 -3.15
C PHE A 118 6.83 -8.69 -3.76
N ILE A 119 5.65 -9.29 -3.66
CA ILE A 119 4.40 -8.76 -4.20
C ILE A 119 3.43 -8.50 -3.04
N VAL A 120 2.97 -7.26 -2.89
CA VAL A 120 1.90 -6.90 -1.95
C VAL A 120 0.59 -6.74 -2.72
N LEU A 121 -0.33 -7.66 -2.43
CA LEU A 121 -1.68 -7.69 -2.96
C LEU A 121 -2.67 -7.09 -1.98
N GLY A 122 -3.80 -6.61 -2.51
CA GLY A 122 -4.95 -6.26 -1.70
C GLY A 122 -5.95 -5.41 -2.46
N GLN A 123 -7.14 -5.23 -1.89
CA GLN A 123 -8.22 -4.48 -2.53
C GLN A 123 -7.89 -2.98 -2.64
N PRO A 124 -8.58 -2.23 -3.52
CA PRO A 124 -8.49 -0.77 -3.54
C PRO A 124 -8.84 -0.16 -2.18
N GLY A 125 -8.00 0.77 -1.70
CA GLY A 125 -8.23 1.45 -0.42
C GLY A 125 -7.80 0.69 0.83
N ILE A 126 -7.12 -0.46 0.69
CA ILE A 126 -6.69 -1.30 1.82
C ILE A 126 -5.43 -0.81 2.55
N GLY A 127 -4.77 0.24 2.04
CA GLY A 127 -3.54 0.78 2.65
C GLY A 127 -2.23 0.47 1.92
N LYS A 128 -2.23 -0.21 0.76
CA LYS A 128 -1.00 -0.53 0.00
C LYS A 128 -0.09 0.67 -0.25
N SER A 129 -0.65 1.80 -0.68
CA SER A 129 0.13 3.03 -0.92
C SER A 129 0.69 3.64 0.37
N LEU A 130 -0.04 3.53 1.49
CA LEU A 130 0.46 3.93 2.81
C LEU A 130 1.60 3.03 3.28
N TRP A 131 1.49 1.72 3.07
CA TRP A 131 2.57 0.77 3.34
C TRP A 131 3.81 1.07 2.47
N LEU A 132 3.63 1.33 1.18
CA LEU A 132 4.73 1.70 0.28
C LEU A 132 5.43 2.97 0.76
N LEU A 133 4.66 3.99 1.15
CA LEU A 133 5.22 5.22 1.72
C LEU A 133 6.00 4.95 3.01
N PHE A 134 5.48 4.10 3.91
CA PHE A 134 6.18 3.66 5.11
C PHE A 134 7.49 2.93 4.79
N ALA A 135 7.46 1.97 3.86
CA ALA A 135 8.63 1.17 3.49
C ALA A 135 9.73 2.02 2.85
N VAL A 136 9.37 2.89 1.90
CA VAL A 136 10.31 3.84 1.32
C VAL A 136 10.87 4.75 2.41
N SER A 137 10.03 5.32 3.28
CA SER A 137 10.48 6.20 4.37
C SER A 137 11.47 5.51 5.31
N LYS A 138 11.24 4.26 5.73
CA LYS A 138 12.18 3.51 6.57
C LYS A 138 13.55 3.38 5.90
N ARG A 139 13.58 3.07 4.60
CA ARG A 139 14.85 2.98 3.85
C ARG A 139 15.56 4.32 3.69
N LEU A 140 14.81 5.39 3.44
CA LEU A 140 15.37 6.74 3.38
C LEU A 140 16.00 7.16 4.70
N LEU A 141 15.33 6.88 5.82
CA LEU A 141 15.86 7.13 7.16
C LEU A 141 17.13 6.30 7.43
N ALA A 142 17.21 5.09 6.86
CA ALA A 142 18.40 4.25 6.91
C ALA A 142 19.48 4.63 5.86
N ARG A 143 19.28 5.70 5.08
CA ARG A 143 20.15 6.15 3.97
C ARG A 143 20.45 5.05 2.94
N GLN A 144 19.50 4.16 2.72
CA GLN A 144 19.66 3.06 1.77
C GLN A 144 19.20 3.46 0.37
N PRO A 145 19.97 3.14 -0.69
CA PRO A 145 19.55 3.33 -2.06
C PRO A 145 18.17 2.70 -2.31
N THR A 146 17.27 3.51 -2.87
CA THR A 146 15.87 3.13 -3.07
C THR A 146 15.38 3.69 -4.40
N PHE A 147 14.86 2.81 -5.25
CA PHE A 147 14.28 3.16 -6.54
C PHE A 147 12.77 3.07 -6.41
N LEU A 148 12.06 4.08 -6.89
CA LEU A 148 10.59 4.15 -6.82
C LEU A 148 10.03 4.46 -8.20
N GLN A 149 9.15 3.59 -8.69
CA GLN A 149 8.45 3.76 -9.94
C GLN A 149 6.94 3.78 -9.72
N LEU A 150 6.34 4.95 -9.94
CA LEU A 150 4.88 5.16 -9.83
C LEU A 150 4.19 5.18 -11.21
N PHE A 151 4.95 5.51 -12.26
CA PHE A 151 4.44 5.65 -13.63
C PHE A 151 5.37 4.98 -14.64
N PRO A 152 4.87 4.56 -15.81
CA PRO A 152 5.71 4.03 -16.87
C PRO A 152 6.72 5.06 -17.36
N GLY A 153 7.99 4.65 -17.48
CA GLY A 153 9.03 5.50 -18.05
C GLY A 153 9.65 6.52 -17.11
N PHE A 154 9.26 6.56 -15.83
CA PHE A 154 9.81 7.48 -14.84
C PHE A 154 10.21 6.76 -13.56
N VAL A 155 11.45 6.94 -13.12
CA VAL A 155 11.94 6.40 -11.85
C VAL A 155 12.47 7.52 -10.99
N VAL A 156 12.19 7.46 -9.69
CA VAL A 156 12.81 8.31 -8.67
C VAL A 156 13.85 7.48 -7.95
N ILE A 157 15.09 7.95 -7.91
CA ILE A 157 16.19 7.33 -7.18
C ILE A 157 16.45 8.17 -5.94
N PHE A 158 16.42 7.52 -4.79
CA PHE A 158 16.85 8.11 -3.55
C PHE A 158 18.19 7.50 -3.16
N CYS A 159 19.17 8.36 -2.90
CA CYS A 159 20.49 7.99 -2.43
C CYS A 159 21.01 9.03 -1.44
N GLU A 160 22.25 8.87 -0.97
CA GLU A 160 22.87 9.78 0.00
C GLU A 160 22.98 11.23 -0.51
N GLN A 161 23.16 11.42 -1.82
CA GLN A 161 23.24 12.74 -2.45
C GLN A 161 21.87 13.39 -2.64
N GLY A 162 20.81 12.60 -2.50
CA GLY A 162 19.44 13.08 -2.49
C GLY A 162 18.48 12.30 -3.38
N ALA A 163 17.43 12.99 -3.86
CA ALA A 163 16.41 12.41 -4.72
C ALA A 163 16.55 12.92 -6.15
N PHE A 164 16.57 11.99 -7.10
CA PHE A 164 16.77 12.28 -8.51
C PHE A 164 15.65 11.63 -9.32
N GLN A 165 15.02 12.39 -10.21
CA GLN A 165 14.02 11.87 -11.12
C GLN A 165 14.63 11.64 -12.50
N PHE A 166 14.39 10.47 -13.06
CA PHE A 166 14.87 10.11 -14.38
C PHE A 166 13.73 9.65 -15.28
N GLY A 167 13.85 9.99 -16.56
CA GLY A 167 12.95 9.53 -17.61
C GLY A 167 13.37 8.20 -18.22
N LYS A 168 12.79 7.90 -19.39
CA LYS A 168 12.96 6.64 -20.13
C LYS A 168 14.42 6.29 -20.42
N ASP A 169 15.29 7.28 -20.58
CA ASP A 169 16.68 7.06 -20.95
C ASP A 169 17.48 6.35 -19.85
N VAL A 170 17.16 6.58 -18.56
CA VAL A 170 17.80 5.86 -17.46
C VAL A 170 17.29 4.44 -17.33
N ILE A 171 16.01 4.20 -17.59
CA ILE A 171 15.50 2.81 -17.64
C ILE A 171 16.19 2.03 -18.76
N LYS A 172 16.49 2.68 -19.89
CA LYS A 172 17.32 2.09 -20.95
C LYS A 172 18.78 1.90 -20.51
N ALA A 173 19.37 2.85 -19.80
CA ALA A 173 20.74 2.69 -19.29
C ALA A 173 20.85 1.53 -18.29
N LEU A 174 19.89 1.39 -17.37
CA LEU A 174 19.77 0.24 -16.47
C LEU A 174 19.62 -1.08 -17.24
N SER A 175 19.00 -1.05 -18.42
CA SER A 175 18.86 -2.22 -19.29
C SER A 175 20.14 -2.60 -20.03
N ALA A 176 21.06 -1.64 -20.24
CA ALA A 176 22.27 -1.87 -21.01
C ALA A 176 23.32 -2.66 -20.22
N ASP A 177 23.32 -2.52 -18.89
CA ASP A 177 24.18 -3.28 -18.00
C ASP A 177 23.40 -3.76 -16.75
N PRO A 178 23.05 -5.05 -16.68
CA PRO A 178 22.34 -5.64 -15.55
C PRO A 178 23.09 -5.56 -14.23
N THR A 179 24.41 -5.31 -14.25
CA THR A 179 25.24 -5.21 -13.04
C THR A 179 25.08 -3.87 -12.32
N ASN A 180 24.39 -2.90 -12.93
CA ASN A 180 24.13 -1.58 -12.34
C ASN A 180 23.28 -1.62 -11.06
N LEU A 181 22.46 -2.67 -10.88
CA LEU A 181 21.67 -2.86 -9.68
C LEU A 181 21.99 -4.20 -9.03
N GLY A 182 22.38 -4.15 -7.76
CA GLY A 182 22.79 -5.31 -6.99
C GLY A 182 21.77 -5.75 -5.94
N PRO A 183 22.07 -6.83 -5.19
CA PRO A 183 21.18 -7.42 -4.19
C PRO A 183 20.79 -6.51 -3.00
N LYS A 184 21.45 -5.35 -2.86
CA LYS A 184 21.18 -4.34 -1.82
C LYS A 184 20.20 -3.26 -2.28
N ASP A 185 19.99 -3.15 -3.59
CA ASP A 185 19.12 -2.16 -4.20
C ASP A 185 17.68 -2.65 -4.20
N PHE A 186 16.77 -1.78 -3.76
CA PHE A 186 15.34 -2.07 -3.69
C PHE A 186 14.61 -1.22 -4.71
N TYR A 187 13.83 -1.89 -5.54
CA TYR A 187 13.05 -1.29 -6.61
C TYR A 187 11.56 -1.45 -6.31
N PHE A 188 10.96 -0.37 -5.79
CA PHE A 188 9.55 -0.29 -5.48
C PHE A 188 8.73 0.13 -6.69
N ILE A 189 7.63 -0.57 -6.91
CA ILE A 189 6.76 -0.41 -8.07
C ILE A 189 5.32 -0.32 -7.59
N ASP A 190 4.68 0.82 -7.84
CA ASP A 190 3.24 0.98 -7.64
C ASP A 190 2.50 0.60 -8.92
N SER A 191 2.17 -0.68 -9.04
CA SER A 191 1.53 -1.19 -10.23
C SER A 191 0.09 -0.73 -10.33
N ASN A 192 -0.23 -0.17 -11.49
CA ASN A 192 -1.51 0.41 -11.83
C ASN A 192 -1.91 0.00 -13.25
N GLU A 193 -2.92 0.65 -13.82
CA GLU A 193 -3.45 0.32 -15.16
C GLU A 193 -2.42 0.54 -16.28
N THR A 194 -1.47 1.46 -16.07
CA THR A 194 -0.44 1.79 -17.06
C THR A 194 0.88 1.09 -16.76
N LEU A 195 1.17 0.82 -15.49
CA LEU A 195 2.38 0.12 -15.02
C LEU A 195 2.01 -1.27 -14.50
N ILE A 196 1.72 -2.18 -15.44
CA ILE A 196 1.16 -3.51 -15.11
C ILE A 196 2.22 -4.41 -14.44
N THR A 197 3.42 -4.47 -15.00
CA THR A 197 4.51 -5.34 -14.51
C THR A 197 5.80 -4.56 -14.33
N PRO A 198 6.74 -5.07 -13.52
CA PRO A 198 8.09 -4.54 -13.47
C PRO A 198 8.74 -4.47 -14.85
N PRO A 199 9.51 -3.42 -15.18
CA PRO A 199 10.24 -3.37 -16.43
C PRO A 199 11.18 -4.56 -16.55
N LEU A 200 11.23 -5.20 -17.73
CA LEU A 200 12.11 -6.36 -17.97
C LEU A 200 13.58 -6.05 -17.69
N SER A 201 14.01 -4.80 -17.88
CA SER A 201 15.35 -4.35 -17.54
C SER A 201 15.66 -4.46 -16.05
N VAL A 202 14.69 -4.18 -15.18
CA VAL A 202 14.82 -4.33 -13.73
C VAL A 202 14.79 -5.82 -13.35
N VAL A 203 13.90 -6.59 -13.98
CA VAL A 203 13.81 -8.06 -13.81
C VAL A 203 15.09 -8.79 -14.27
N ALA A 204 15.91 -8.18 -15.13
CA ALA A 204 17.20 -8.73 -15.52
C ALA A 204 18.34 -8.46 -14.53
N THR A 205 18.16 -7.52 -13.58
CA THR A 205 19.19 -7.10 -12.60
C THR A 205 19.10 -7.86 -11.27
N GLU A 206 20.12 -7.84 -10.42
CA GLU A 206 20.06 -8.49 -9.11
C GLU A 206 19.34 -7.68 -8.02
N ALA A 207 18.72 -6.54 -8.37
CA ALA A 207 17.88 -5.77 -7.45
C ALA A 207 16.73 -6.61 -6.88
N ARG A 208 16.32 -6.24 -5.66
CA ARG A 208 15.08 -6.72 -5.07
C ARG A 208 13.91 -5.92 -5.65
N ILE A 209 12.89 -6.60 -6.11
CA ILE A 209 11.72 -6.03 -6.76
C ILE A 209 10.54 -6.14 -5.80
N ILE A 210 9.97 -4.98 -5.45
CA ILE A 210 8.84 -4.86 -4.54
C ILE A 210 7.70 -4.25 -5.32
N GLN A 211 6.70 -5.06 -5.66
CA GLN A 211 5.53 -4.62 -6.40
C GLN A 211 4.34 -4.53 -5.47
N ILE A 212 3.70 -3.37 -5.37
CA ILE A 212 2.36 -3.26 -4.82
C ILE A 212 1.37 -3.29 -5.97
N THR A 213 0.33 -4.12 -5.90
CA THR A 213 -0.57 -4.29 -7.04
C THR A 213 -1.96 -4.77 -6.65
N LEU A 214 -2.91 -4.70 -7.58
CA LEU A 214 -4.20 -5.37 -7.46
C LEU A 214 -4.04 -6.86 -7.82
N PRO A 215 -4.93 -7.74 -7.34
CA PRO A 215 -4.88 -9.17 -7.67
C PRO A 215 -5.38 -9.43 -9.10
N ARG A 216 -4.72 -8.85 -10.11
CA ARG A 216 -4.99 -9.08 -11.54
C ARG A 216 -3.94 -10.03 -12.10
N LEU A 217 -4.38 -11.03 -12.86
CA LEU A 217 -3.50 -12.09 -13.39
C LEU A 217 -2.31 -11.51 -14.18
N GLU A 218 -2.57 -10.54 -15.05
CA GLU A 218 -1.57 -9.86 -15.87
C GLU A 218 -0.47 -9.17 -15.04
N GLN A 219 -0.83 -8.65 -13.87
CA GLN A 219 0.09 -7.97 -12.95
C GLN A 219 1.01 -8.94 -12.21
N LEU A 220 0.65 -10.23 -12.18
CA LEU A 220 1.39 -11.31 -11.53
C LEU A 220 2.17 -12.18 -12.52
N ASP A 221 1.95 -12.01 -13.83
CA ASP A 221 2.53 -12.88 -14.85
C ASP A 221 4.06 -12.77 -14.97
N TRP A 222 4.67 -11.68 -14.49
CA TRP A 222 6.12 -11.55 -14.52
C TRP A 222 6.79 -12.55 -13.57
N ASP A 223 6.18 -12.87 -12.42
CA ASP A 223 6.70 -13.83 -11.45
C ASP A 223 6.92 -15.20 -12.11
N ARG A 224 5.94 -15.65 -12.89
CA ARG A 224 5.97 -16.92 -13.65
C ARG A 224 7.10 -17.00 -14.67
N LYS A 225 7.63 -15.85 -15.10
CA LYS A 225 8.68 -15.74 -16.12
C LYS A 225 10.08 -15.60 -15.50
N THR A 226 10.17 -15.48 -14.18
CA THR A 226 11.45 -15.30 -13.48
C THR A 226 12.02 -16.63 -12.98
N THR A 227 13.33 -16.65 -12.74
CA THR A 227 14.04 -17.81 -12.18
C THR A 227 14.15 -17.78 -10.66
N PHE A 228 13.79 -16.67 -10.02
CA PHE A 228 13.88 -16.48 -8.57
C PHE A 228 12.53 -16.66 -7.90
N THR A 229 12.55 -16.92 -6.59
CA THR A 229 11.32 -17.07 -5.81
C THR A 229 10.77 -15.69 -5.43
N THR A 230 9.46 -15.53 -5.64
CA THR A 230 8.70 -14.36 -5.20
C THR A 230 7.84 -14.73 -3.99
N ILE A 231 7.81 -13.86 -2.99
CA ILE A 231 6.82 -13.93 -1.91
C ILE A 231 5.64 -13.06 -2.29
N THR A 232 4.43 -13.60 -2.13
CA THR A 232 3.19 -12.83 -2.27
C THR A 232 2.57 -12.64 -0.89
N TYR A 233 2.39 -11.39 -0.47
CA TYR A 233 1.70 -11.00 0.75
C TYR A 233 0.33 -10.41 0.41
N LEU A 234 -0.74 -10.96 1.00
CA LEU A 234 -2.08 -10.41 0.88
C LEU A 234 -2.37 -9.50 2.09
N MET A 235 -2.45 -8.20 1.82
CA MET A 235 -2.70 -7.18 2.82
C MET A 235 -4.11 -7.29 3.40
N LYS A 236 -4.20 -7.27 4.74
CA LYS A 236 -5.49 -7.36 5.41
C LYS A 236 -6.24 -6.05 5.31
N PRO A 237 -7.58 -6.11 5.32
CA PRO A 237 -8.39 -4.91 5.45
C PRO A 237 -8.16 -4.17 6.75
N PHE A 238 -8.36 -2.85 6.66
CA PHE A 238 -8.44 -1.98 7.82
C PHE A 238 -9.59 -2.43 8.71
N THR A 239 -9.35 -2.48 10.02
CA THR A 239 -10.41 -2.57 11.01
C THR A 239 -11.17 -1.25 11.09
N LEU A 240 -12.38 -1.27 11.66
CA LEU A 240 -13.14 -0.04 11.87
C LEU A 240 -12.38 0.96 12.76
N ASP A 241 -11.70 0.48 13.81
CA ASP A 241 -10.86 1.32 14.67
C ASP A 241 -9.69 1.96 13.90
N GLU A 242 -9.04 1.19 13.03
CA GLU A 242 -7.97 1.71 12.17
C GLU A 242 -8.52 2.79 11.21
N LEU A 243 -9.76 2.66 10.71
CA LEU A 243 -10.43 3.72 9.95
C LEU A 243 -10.74 4.95 10.81
N TYR A 244 -11.15 4.81 12.05
CA TYR A 244 -11.36 5.97 12.92
C TYR A 244 -10.06 6.74 13.15
N LEU A 245 -8.94 6.02 13.34
CA LEU A 245 -7.61 6.62 13.50
C LEU A 245 -7.10 7.32 12.24
N LEU A 246 -7.53 6.88 11.06
CA LEU A 246 -7.20 7.54 9.79
C LEU A 246 -8.07 8.78 9.52
N CYS A 247 -9.19 8.97 10.23
CA CYS A 247 -10.12 10.06 9.97
C CYS A 247 -9.50 11.46 10.18
N PRO A 248 -8.68 11.71 11.22
CA PRO A 248 -7.92 12.96 11.32
C PRO A 248 -6.96 13.20 10.15
N CYS A 249 -6.38 12.14 9.58
CA CYS A 249 -5.54 12.22 8.39
C CYS A 249 -6.37 12.49 7.12
N ALA A 250 -7.67 12.18 7.12
CA ALA A 250 -8.58 12.51 6.04
C ALA A 250 -8.89 14.01 5.93
N ARG A 251 -8.37 14.86 6.84
CA ARG A 251 -8.44 16.33 6.71
C ARG A 251 -7.79 16.88 5.43
N TYR A 252 -6.96 16.08 4.76
CA TYR A 252 -6.43 16.41 3.43
C TYR A 252 -7.37 16.02 2.28
N GLN A 253 -8.49 15.37 2.56
CA GLN A 253 -9.51 15.08 1.57
C GLN A 253 -10.46 16.29 1.42
N PRO A 254 -11.01 16.50 0.21
CA PRO A 254 -12.00 17.54 0.02
C PRO A 254 -13.23 17.26 0.90
N PRO A 255 -13.80 18.29 1.55
CA PRO A 255 -15.02 18.13 2.32
C PRO A 255 -16.19 17.64 1.43
N PRO A 256 -17.20 16.97 2.01
CA PRO A 256 -17.40 16.75 3.45
C PRO A 256 -16.65 15.52 3.99
N VAL A 257 -15.95 15.69 5.12
CA VAL A 257 -15.38 14.57 5.88
C VAL A 257 -16.52 13.82 6.58
N PRO A 258 -16.65 12.49 6.41
CA PRO A 258 -17.72 11.72 7.02
C PRO A 258 -17.64 11.69 8.55
N SER A 259 -18.79 11.64 9.21
CA SER A 259 -18.84 11.41 10.65
C SER A 259 -18.38 9.98 10.99
N LEU A 260 -18.04 9.73 12.26
CA LEU A 260 -17.67 8.38 12.71
C LEU A 260 -18.86 7.42 12.58
N GLU A 261 -20.09 7.89 12.81
CA GLU A 261 -21.30 7.11 12.64
C GLU A 261 -21.52 6.72 11.18
N ASP A 262 -21.32 7.66 10.25
CA ASP A 262 -21.40 7.40 8.81
C ASP A 262 -20.36 6.37 8.37
N LEU A 263 -19.11 6.50 8.84
CA LEU A 263 -18.04 5.54 8.56
C LEU A 263 -18.39 4.15 9.07
N SER A 264 -18.89 4.04 10.31
CA SER A 264 -19.35 2.78 10.91
C SER A 264 -20.43 2.13 10.07
N LYS A 265 -21.49 2.90 9.75
CA LYS A 265 -22.62 2.43 8.95
C LYS A 265 -22.16 1.98 7.57
N PHE A 266 -21.30 2.76 6.91
CA PHE A 266 -20.74 2.41 5.60
C PHE A 266 -19.91 1.12 5.68
N TYR A 267 -19.05 1.00 6.69
CA TYR A 267 -18.19 -0.17 6.89
C TYR A 267 -18.99 -1.46 7.07
N VAL A 268 -20.03 -1.43 7.90
CA VAL A 268 -20.91 -2.59 8.12
C VAL A 268 -21.66 -2.96 6.85
N THR A 269 -22.09 -1.97 6.07
CA THR A 269 -22.93 -2.18 4.88
C THR A 269 -22.13 -2.65 3.66
N TYR A 270 -21.00 -2.01 3.39
CA TYR A 270 -20.23 -2.18 2.14
C TYR A 270 -18.85 -2.82 2.33
N GLY A 271 -18.44 -3.00 3.59
CA GLY A 271 -17.17 -3.64 3.95
C GLY A 271 -15.98 -2.68 4.06
N PRO A 272 -14.78 -3.25 4.24
CA PRO A 272 -13.63 -2.53 4.79
C PRO A 272 -12.74 -1.85 3.73
N SER A 273 -13.31 -0.92 2.95
CA SER A 273 -12.52 -0.09 2.03
C SER A 273 -12.40 1.34 2.54
N ALA A 274 -11.22 1.72 3.06
CA ALA A 274 -10.99 3.09 3.53
C ALA A 274 -11.28 4.12 2.44
N ARG A 275 -10.81 3.84 1.21
CA ARG A 275 -11.00 4.74 0.07
C ARG A 275 -12.48 4.99 -0.21
N LEU A 276 -13.30 3.93 -0.25
CA LEU A 276 -14.73 4.08 -0.52
C LEU A 276 -15.47 4.69 0.68
N ALA A 277 -15.13 4.28 1.90
CA ALA A 277 -15.74 4.82 3.11
C ALA A 277 -15.52 6.33 3.20
N TYR A 278 -14.30 6.84 3.02
CA TYR A 278 -14.09 8.28 3.07
C TYR A 278 -14.72 9.04 1.89
N ALA A 279 -14.79 8.44 0.72
CA ALA A 279 -15.39 9.07 -0.45
C ALA A 279 -16.92 9.16 -0.38
N HIS A 280 -17.57 8.19 0.28
CA HIS A 280 -19.01 7.97 0.12
C HIS A 280 -19.80 7.83 1.43
N ALA A 281 -19.16 7.70 2.59
CA ALA A 281 -19.90 7.49 3.85
C ALA A 281 -20.86 8.63 4.18
N SER A 282 -20.50 9.88 3.85
CA SER A 282 -21.38 11.06 4.04
C SER A 282 -22.61 11.07 3.12
N ASN A 283 -22.63 10.27 2.05
CA ASN A 283 -23.71 10.22 1.07
C ASN A 283 -23.91 8.79 0.53
N GLN A 284 -24.34 7.91 1.42
CA GLN A 284 -24.49 6.49 1.13
C GLN A 284 -25.56 6.22 0.07
N ASP A 285 -26.65 7.00 0.06
CA ASP A 285 -27.74 6.85 -0.90
C ASP A 285 -27.26 7.09 -2.34
N GLN A 286 -26.41 8.09 -2.55
CA GLN A 286 -25.80 8.33 -3.87
C GLN A 286 -24.91 7.15 -4.29
N TYR A 287 -24.08 6.66 -3.37
CA TYR A 287 -23.21 5.53 -3.65
C TYR A 287 -24.00 4.25 -3.96
N GLU A 288 -25.08 3.98 -3.22
CA GLU A 288 -25.98 2.86 -3.48
C GLU A 288 -26.62 2.97 -4.87
N MET A 289 -27.08 4.16 -5.25
CA MET A 289 -27.64 4.38 -6.58
C MET A 289 -26.59 4.16 -7.69
N GLU A 290 -25.35 4.62 -7.51
CA GLU A 290 -24.25 4.39 -8.45
C GLU A 290 -23.90 2.89 -8.54
N LEU A 291 -23.86 2.19 -7.41
CA LEU A 291 -23.62 0.76 -7.34
C LEU A 291 -24.73 -0.02 -8.06
N VAL A 292 -26.00 0.29 -7.82
CA VAL A 292 -27.13 -0.34 -8.51
C VAL A 292 -27.09 -0.07 -10.01
N LYS A 293 -26.72 1.14 -10.44
CA LYS A 293 -26.52 1.45 -11.87
C LYS A 293 -25.40 0.59 -12.47
N LEU A 294 -24.27 0.46 -11.79
CA LEU A 294 -23.15 -0.38 -12.23
C LEU A 294 -23.56 -1.86 -12.33
N ILE A 295 -24.26 -2.38 -11.32
CA ILE A 295 -24.76 -3.77 -11.33
C ILE A 295 -25.73 -3.99 -12.48
N ARG A 296 -26.67 -3.07 -12.72
CA ARG A 296 -27.64 -3.17 -13.83
C ARG A 296 -27.03 -3.01 -15.22
N ALA A 297 -25.87 -2.36 -15.32
CA ALA A 297 -25.17 -2.17 -16.59
C ALA A 297 -24.41 -3.42 -17.07
N HIS A 298 -24.08 -4.35 -16.16
CA HIS A 298 -23.41 -5.60 -16.49
C HIS A 298 -24.43 -6.69 -16.83
N ASP A 299 -24.14 -7.51 -17.85
CA ASP A 299 -24.98 -8.67 -18.15
C ASP A 299 -24.92 -9.64 -16.95
N ARG A 300 -26.03 -10.31 -16.65
CA ARG A 300 -26.10 -11.31 -15.59
C ARG A 300 -25.01 -12.37 -15.77
N LYS A 301 -24.70 -12.73 -17.02
CA LYS A 301 -23.59 -13.65 -17.36
C LYS A 301 -22.21 -13.14 -16.94
N GLU A 302 -21.96 -11.84 -17.05
CA GLU A 302 -20.69 -11.23 -16.64
C GLU A 302 -20.57 -11.23 -15.11
N LEU A 303 -21.67 -10.94 -14.41
CA LEU A 303 -21.73 -11.01 -12.96
C LEU A 303 -21.53 -12.44 -12.46
N ASP A 304 -22.18 -13.43 -13.09
CA ASP A 304 -22.01 -14.84 -12.75
C ASP A 304 -20.55 -15.29 -12.97
N GLN A 305 -19.90 -14.86 -14.07
CA GLN A 305 -18.48 -15.13 -14.31
C GLN A 305 -17.56 -14.48 -13.27
N LEU A 306 -17.89 -13.27 -12.79
CA LEU A 306 -17.14 -12.63 -11.72
C LEU A 306 -17.26 -13.41 -10.43
N VAL A 307 -18.45 -13.89 -10.07
CA VAL A 307 -18.70 -14.68 -8.85
C VAL A 307 -18.03 -16.05 -8.92
N GLU A 308 -18.16 -16.76 -10.05
CA GLU A 308 -17.54 -18.08 -10.27
C GLU A 308 -16.01 -18.02 -10.37
N GLY A 309 -15.48 -16.89 -10.86
CA GLY A 309 -14.04 -16.64 -10.96
C GLY A 309 -13.34 -16.42 -9.62
N PHE A 310 -14.09 -16.17 -8.54
CA PHE A 310 -13.51 -16.18 -7.19
C PHE A 310 -13.34 -17.63 -6.75
N PRO A 311 -12.09 -18.12 -6.61
CA PRO A 311 -11.90 -19.45 -6.07
C PRO A 311 -12.53 -19.47 -4.67
N SER A 312 -13.42 -20.43 -4.44
CA SER A 312 -14.14 -20.69 -3.18
C SER A 312 -13.20 -21.14 -2.03
N GLN A 313 -11.90 -20.83 -2.16
CA GLN A 313 -10.81 -21.27 -1.29
C GLN A 313 -10.21 -20.12 -0.45
N PHE A 314 -10.92 -19.00 -0.32
CA PHE A 314 -10.55 -17.94 0.61
C PHE A 314 -11.44 -17.99 1.86
#